data_AF-A0A7C4HVU2-F1
#
_entry.id   AF-A0A7C4HVU2-F1
#
_cell.length_a   1.000
_cell.length_b   1.000
_cell.length_c   1.000
_cell.angle_alpha   90.00
_cell.angle_beta   90.00
_cell.angle_gamma   90.00
#
_symmetry.space_group_name_H-M   'P 1'
#
loop_
_entity.id
_entity.type
_entity.pdbx_description
1 polymer ?
#
loop_
_entity_poly.entity_id
_entity_poly.type
_entity_poly.pdbx_seq_one_letter_code
_entity_poly.pdbx_strand_id
1 'polypeptide(L)'
;MTIYWERCDFCGQHRPVKKCSIVPDISVDIHCCVSCPLWMDRCKTPAWKVEAPLMASATRRRALSSEEKERLLKELTSLLKEG
;
A
#
# COMPACT_ATOMS: atom_id res chain seq x y z
N MET A 1 -19.78 -18.59 1.54
CA MET A 1 -19.87 -17.15 1.21
C MET A 1 -20.14 -17.05 -0.28
N THR A 2 -21.26 -16.49 -0.69
CA THR A 2 -21.55 -16.23 -2.11
C THR A 2 -20.92 -14.89 -2.48
N ILE A 3 -20.00 -14.88 -3.44
CA ILE A 3 -19.39 -13.66 -3.95
C ILE A 3 -20.27 -13.19 -5.11
N TYR A 4 -21.04 -12.14 -4.89
CA TYR A 4 -21.82 -11.50 -5.95
C TYR A 4 -20.90 -10.57 -6.72
N TRP A 5 -20.81 -10.81 -8.03
CA TRP A 5 -20.14 -9.91 -8.96
C TRP A 5 -21.14 -8.85 -9.37
N GLU A 6 -20.96 -7.64 -8.88
CA GLU A 6 -21.79 -6.50 -9.22
C GLU A 6 -20.92 -5.41 -9.83
N ARG A 7 -21.57 -4.41 -10.43
CA ARG A 7 -20.89 -3.26 -11.00
C ARG A 7 -20.46 -2.32 -9.87
N CYS A 8 -19.19 -1.94 -9.85
CA CYS A 8 -18.71 -0.86 -8.97
C CYS A 8 -19.25 0.49 -9.45
N ASP A 9 -19.80 1.30 -8.53
CA ASP A 9 -20.38 2.61 -8.87
C ASP A 9 -19.32 3.66 -9.24
N PHE A 10 -18.05 3.44 -8.89
CA PHE A 10 -16.95 4.35 -9.22
C PHE A 10 -16.29 4.05 -10.57
N CYS A 11 -15.87 2.80 -10.79
CA CYS A 11 -15.13 2.44 -12.00
C CYS A 11 -15.98 1.73 -13.06
N GLY A 12 -17.20 1.32 -12.72
CA GLY A 12 -18.12 0.62 -13.63
C GLY A 12 -17.73 -0.82 -13.98
N GLN A 13 -16.67 -1.37 -13.37
CA GLN A 13 -16.24 -2.75 -13.62
C GLN A 13 -17.06 -3.74 -12.79
N HIS A 14 -17.31 -4.92 -13.35
CA HIS A 14 -17.94 -6.03 -12.62
C HIS A 14 -16.88 -6.72 -11.76
N ARG A 15 -17.00 -6.57 -10.44
CA ARG A 15 -16.08 -7.11 -9.44
C ARG A 15 -16.84 -7.45 -8.17
N PRO A 16 -16.23 -8.15 -7.20
CA PRO A 16 -16.75 -8.17 -5.85
C PRO A 16 -16.82 -6.73 -5.31
N VAL A 17 -18.01 -6.29 -4.92
CA VAL A 17 -18.24 -4.97 -4.32
C VAL A 17 -18.76 -5.11 -2.89
N LYS A 18 -18.64 -4.03 -2.13
CA LYS A 18 -19.24 -3.87 -0.80
C LYS A 18 -19.82 -2.47 -0.68
N LYS A 19 -20.87 -2.30 0.12
CA LYS A 19 -21.45 -0.99 0.42
C LYS A 19 -20.43 -0.10 1.13
N CYS A 20 -20.30 1.14 0.68
CA CYS A 20 -19.43 2.12 1.31
C CYS A 20 -19.98 2.55 2.67
N SER A 21 -19.11 2.63 3.68
CA SER A 21 -19.52 2.97 5.05
C SER A 21 -19.80 4.47 5.24
N ILE A 22 -19.33 5.32 4.33
CA ILE A 22 -19.59 6.78 4.36
C ILE A 22 -20.85 7.12 3.58
N VAL A 23 -21.01 6.50 2.41
CA VAL A 23 -22.14 6.72 1.50
C VAL A 23 -22.83 5.38 1.29
N PRO A 24 -23.89 5.07 2.06
CA PRO A 24 -24.51 3.74 2.07
C PRO A 24 -25.20 3.35 0.74
N ASP A 25 -25.45 4.34 -0.13
CA ASP A 25 -26.11 4.16 -1.42
C ASP A 25 -25.17 3.69 -2.53
N ILE A 26 -23.85 3.65 -2.29
CA ILE A 26 -22.87 3.24 -3.29
C ILE A 26 -22.15 1.95 -2.89
N SER A 27 -21.99 1.08 -3.86
CA SER A 27 -21.20 -0.14 -3.83
C SER A 27 -19.86 0.08 -4.52
N VAL A 28 -18.78 -0.23 -3.80
CA VAL A 28 -17.41 0.04 -4.24
C VAL A 28 -16.57 -1.25 -4.24
N ASP A 29 -15.73 -1.41 -5.27
CA ASP A 29 -14.73 -2.48 -5.32
C ASP A 29 -13.53 -2.17 -4.41
N ILE A 30 -12.67 -3.17 -4.21
CA ILE A 30 -11.48 -3.03 -3.36
C ILE A 30 -10.49 -1.97 -3.85
N HIS A 31 -10.30 -1.82 -5.16
CA HIS A 31 -9.34 -0.87 -5.73
C HIS A 31 -9.81 0.56 -5.50
N CYS A 32 -11.06 0.85 -5.84
CA CYS A 32 -11.67 2.16 -5.66
C CYS A 32 -11.81 2.51 -4.17
N CYS A 33 -12.05 1.52 -3.30
CA CYS A 33 -12.13 1.75 -1.86
C CYS A 33 -10.76 2.12 -1.27
N VAL A 34 -9.68 1.43 -1.67
CA VAL A 34 -8.32 1.66 -1.14
C VAL A 34 -7.70 2.92 -1.76
N SER A 35 -8.01 3.26 -3.01
CA SER A 35 -7.55 4.49 -3.67
C SER A 35 -8.41 5.71 -3.34
N CYS A 36 -9.45 5.57 -2.52
CA CYS A 36 -10.37 6.66 -2.23
C CYS A 36 -9.65 7.77 -1.44
N PRO A 37 -9.69 9.04 -1.88
CA PRO A 37 -9.04 10.13 -1.14
C PRO A 37 -9.66 10.37 0.25
N LEU A 38 -10.90 9.92 0.48
CA LEU A 38 -11.55 9.98 1.80
C LEU A 38 -10.97 8.98 2.82
N TRP A 39 -10.18 8.00 2.36
CA TRP A 39 -9.60 6.95 3.21
C TRP A 39 -8.59 7.51 4.22
N MET A 40 -7.88 8.58 3.85
CA MET A 40 -6.82 9.16 4.70
C MET A 40 -7.35 9.92 5.92
N ASP A 41 -8.44 10.68 5.80
CA ASP A 41 -8.87 11.59 6.88
C ASP A 41 -10.28 11.32 7.44
N ARG A 42 -11.18 10.65 6.70
CA ARG A 42 -12.60 10.54 7.11
C ARG A 42 -13.13 9.12 7.23
N CYS A 43 -12.52 8.15 6.55
CA CYS A 43 -13.01 6.77 6.54
C CYS A 43 -12.48 5.96 7.73
N LYS A 44 -13.20 5.97 8.85
CA LYS A 44 -12.82 5.19 10.06
C LYS A 44 -13.01 3.67 9.87
N THR A 45 -13.97 3.28 9.04
CA THR A 45 -14.42 1.87 8.91
C THR A 45 -14.60 1.52 7.44
N PRO A 46 -13.52 1.23 6.70
CA PRO A 46 -13.65 0.99 5.27
C PRO A 46 -14.32 -0.34 4.94
N ALA A 47 -15.07 -0.35 3.84
CA ALA A 47 -15.76 -1.54 3.33
C ALA A 47 -14.78 -2.68 2.99
N TRP A 48 -13.63 -2.30 2.45
CA TRP A 48 -12.51 -3.19 2.20
C TRP A 48 -11.36 -2.90 3.16
N LYS A 49 -10.89 -3.95 3.84
CA LYS A 49 -9.69 -3.93 4.66
C LYS A 49 -8.68 -4.87 4.00
N VAL A 50 -7.50 -4.34 3.69
CA VAL A 50 -6.39 -5.15 3.18
C VAL A 50 -5.57 -5.58 4.38
N GLU A 51 -5.75 -6.82 4.82
CA GLU A 51 -4.88 -7.43 5.81
C GLU A 51 -3.65 -7.99 5.07
N ALA A 52 -2.66 -7.12 4.86
CA ALA A 52 -1.35 -7.59 4.43
C ALA A 52 -0.61 -8.08 5.69
N PRO A 53 -0.29 -9.37 5.82
CA PRO A 53 0.66 -9.78 6.83
C PRO A 53 1.95 -9.01 6.53
N LEU A 54 2.34 -8.11 7.44
CA LEU A 54 3.68 -7.54 7.42
C LEU A 54 4.61 -8.73 7.61
N MET A 55 5.07 -9.33 6.51
CA MET A 55 6.28 -10.13 6.55
C MET A 55 7.31 -9.12 7.02
N ALA A 56 7.63 -9.16 8.32
CA ALA A 56 8.75 -8.43 8.86
C ALA A 56 9.91 -8.79 7.92
N SER A 57 10.37 -7.81 7.13
CA SER A 57 11.52 -8.04 6.28
C SER A 57 12.62 -8.45 7.24
N ALA A 58 12.92 -9.74 7.31
CA ALA A 58 13.89 -10.31 8.23
C ALA A 58 15.32 -9.88 7.87
N THR A 59 15.48 -8.91 6.98
CA THR A 59 16.68 -8.09 6.90
C THR A 59 16.68 -7.14 8.10
N ARG A 60 17.03 -7.67 9.28
CA ARG A 60 17.70 -6.90 10.32
C ARG A 60 18.90 -6.26 9.63
N ARG A 61 18.75 -5.05 9.08
CA ARG A 61 19.88 -4.31 8.52
C ARG A 61 20.87 -4.21 9.67
N ARG A 62 21.98 -4.94 9.58
CA ARG A 62 23.08 -4.78 10.52
C ARG A 62 23.40 -3.29 10.52
N ALA A 63 23.26 -2.64 11.67
CA ALA A 63 23.64 -1.25 11.77
C ALA A 63 25.14 -1.19 11.45
N LEU A 64 25.49 -0.63 10.30
CA LEU A 64 26.88 -0.41 9.90
C LEU A 64 27.54 0.48 10.95
N SER A 65 28.74 0.10 11.37
CA SER A 65 29.56 0.96 12.24
C SER A 65 29.89 2.27 11.51
N SER A 66 30.29 3.29 12.27
CA SER A 66 30.70 4.58 11.68
C SER A 66 31.84 4.39 10.67
N GLU A 67 32.77 3.49 10.96
CA GLU A 67 33.93 3.20 10.10
C GLU A 67 33.53 2.47 8.81
N GLU A 68 32.58 1.53 8.88
CA GLU A 68 32.09 0.83 7.69
C GLU A 68 31.37 1.80 6.72
N LYS A 69 30.62 2.78 7.26
CA LYS A 69 29.97 3.81 6.46
C LYS A 69 30.99 4.70 5.75
N GLU A 70 32.05 5.14 6.43
CA GLU A 70 33.09 5.97 5.82
C GLU A 70 33.87 5.25 4.74
N ARG A 71 34.14 3.94 4.90
CA ARG A 71 34.80 3.14 3.86
C ARG A 71 33.93 3.02 2.61
N LEU A 72 32.65 2.68 2.78
CA LEU A 72 31.70 2.56 1.67
C LEU A 72 31.50 3.91 0.95
N LEU A 73 31.44 5.01 1.69
CA LEU A 73 31.35 6.35 1.11
C LEU A 73 32.58 6.67 0.24
N LYS A 74 33.79 6.36 0.71
CA LYS A 74 35.02 6.58 -0.06
C LYS A 74 35.03 5.75 -1.35
N GLU A 75 34.68 4.47 -1.26
CA GLU A 75 34.64 3.56 -2.40
C GLU A 75 33.62 3.98 -3.47
N LEU A 76 32.42 4.42 -3.06
CA LEU A 76 31.42 4.97 -3.97
C LEU A 76 31.91 6.25 -4.65
N THR A 77 32.60 7.13 -3.91
CA THR A 77 33.13 8.38 -4.48
C THR A 77 34.31 8.18 -5.42
N SER A 78 35.11 7.12 -5.25
CA SER A 78 36.17 6.79 -6.21
C SER A 78 35.59 6.24 -7.51
N LEU A 79 34.59 5.37 -7.43
CA LEU A 79 33.92 4.82 -8.61
C LEU A 79 33.22 5.90 -9.46
N LEU A 80 32.68 6.94 -8.82
CA LEU A 80 32.07 8.08 -9.52
C LEU A 80 33.07 9.06 -10.16
N LYS A 81 34.35 9.00 -9.79
CA LYS A 81 35.40 9.87 -10.36
C LYS A 81 36.15 9.22 -11.52
N GLU A 82 36.07 7.90 -11.65
CA GLU A 82 36.77 7.12 -12.67
C GLU A 82 35.88 6.78 -13.90
N GLY A 83 34.59 7.13 -13.87
CA GLY A 83 33.66 7.02 -15.01
C GLY A 83 33.23 8.37 -15.53
#